data_AF-A0A267EGZ1-F1
#
_entry.id   AF-A0A267EGZ1-F1
#
_cell.length_a   1.000
_cell.length_b   1.000
_cell.length_c   1.000
_cell.angle_alpha   90.00
_cell.angle_beta   90.00
_cell.angle_gamma   90.00
#
_symmetry.space_group_name_H-M   'P 1'
#
loop_
_entity.id
_entity.type
_entity.pdbx_description
1 polymer ?
#
loop_
_entity_poly.entity_id
_entity_poly.type
_entity_poly.pdbx_seq_one_letter_code
_entity_poly.pdbx_strand_id
1 'polypeptide(L)'
;MACVKSSSASILSTDKQQQQQQQQQKPQQQQTVQQQVISPCLGGTAGASPSYPDDVPATGSYPLRAWTSKMFRNGFLSDMGFCSLSYPDGKAMVQEVFNHLGWATVANFRTQHPYQPGFFWCHGYTAKSITEWRQSAKFTGLQFVSSLPNIICLHNKKLLQTLIRQYEQSVLNSVGSLDAPNYLRFPGDIRAYNSDAYLPRTLFDLTHEELHHIAESCFKQDSVWIAKPLSQNCGKGICLVRSREQLLELSDRLPNLIVQEYIRNPVTLDGRKSDLRVYLLLVCPERGHLMAFYHPGFVRLSLRQYAETTDDLAVHLTNQSVAKATEEWTRRRDESTWTPAQMNNNLNARRDSTGFERDFLFRRVHPSMRAVLGIVSRAAYPKVTRIGGCFEFLGCDFMLDTSGRVWLIEINCYPGMATSTSLLRTLKPQVVHEAICLSMECISKQYQGKAMYPLESLRQFQLLWNSDDEPSSS
;
A
#
# COMPACT_ATOMS: atom_id res chain seq x y z
N MET A 1 19.70 -46.32 86.50
CA MET A 1 18.44 -46.15 87.26
C MET A 1 17.30 -45.93 86.27
N ALA A 2 16.13 -46.50 86.60
CA ALA A 2 14.76 -46.30 86.08
C ALA A 2 14.43 -44.86 85.58
N CYS A 3 13.38 -44.53 84.83
CA CYS A 3 12.11 -45.18 84.43
C CYS A 3 11.49 -44.28 83.31
N VAL A 4 11.04 -44.77 82.13
CA VAL A 4 9.64 -45.03 81.65
C VAL A 4 8.65 -43.83 81.81
N LYS A 5 7.83 -43.32 80.85
CA LYS A 5 6.74 -43.88 79.98
C LYS A 5 6.30 -42.79 78.96
N SER A 6 6.23 -43.01 77.65
CA SER A 6 5.16 -43.60 76.79
C SER A 6 3.88 -42.77 76.60
N SER A 7 3.56 -42.36 75.37
CA SER A 7 2.26 -42.63 74.69
C SER A 7 2.24 -42.07 73.27
N SER A 8 1.87 -42.94 72.34
CA SER A 8 1.75 -42.75 70.89
C SER A 8 0.30 -42.46 70.48
N ALA A 9 0.14 -42.03 69.21
CA ALA A 9 -1.05 -42.12 68.35
C ALA A 9 -2.05 -40.94 68.35
N SER A 10 -2.05 -40.18 67.25
CA SER A 10 -3.23 -39.93 66.39
C SER A 10 -2.87 -38.97 65.23
N ILE A 11 -2.25 -39.49 64.18
CA ILE A 11 -2.12 -38.80 62.88
C ILE A 11 -2.79 -39.74 61.88
N LEU A 12 -4.01 -39.41 61.44
CA LEU A 12 -4.71 -39.89 60.24
C LEU A 12 -6.22 -39.69 60.42
N SER A 13 -6.72 -38.45 60.26
CA SER A 13 -8.11 -38.21 59.81
C SER A 13 -8.41 -36.71 59.71
N THR A 14 -7.86 -35.99 58.72
CA THR A 14 -8.44 -34.67 58.32
C THR A 14 -8.07 -34.19 56.91
N ASP A 15 -7.42 -35.01 56.08
CA ASP A 15 -7.04 -34.67 54.69
C ASP A 15 -8.19 -34.71 53.67
N LYS A 16 -9.46 -34.67 54.12
CA LYS A 16 -10.63 -34.63 53.23
C LYS A 16 -11.63 -33.50 53.50
N GLN A 17 -11.27 -32.51 54.32
CA GLN A 17 -12.12 -31.32 54.54
C GLN A 17 -11.45 -29.97 54.25
N GLN A 18 -10.19 -29.92 53.79
CA GLN A 18 -9.53 -28.67 53.40
C GLN A 18 -9.50 -28.40 51.88
N GLN A 19 -10.08 -29.27 51.04
CA GLN A 19 -10.20 -29.05 49.59
C GLN A 19 -11.55 -28.47 49.12
N GLN A 20 -12.44 -28.04 50.04
CA GLN A 20 -13.75 -27.47 49.69
C GLN A 20 -14.08 -26.10 50.30
N GLN A 21 -13.11 -25.39 50.90
CA GLN A 21 -13.32 -24.03 51.43
C GLN A 21 -12.20 -23.03 51.06
N GLN A 22 -11.83 -22.97 49.78
CA GLN A 22 -11.15 -21.80 49.19
C GLN A 22 -11.78 -21.36 47.85
N GLN A 23 -13.07 -21.61 47.69
CA GLN A 23 -13.93 -20.79 46.83
C GLN A 23 -14.64 -19.80 47.75
N GLN A 24 -14.67 -18.53 47.33
CA GLN A 24 -15.18 -17.34 48.04
C GLN A 24 -14.14 -16.64 48.92
N GLN A 25 -13.33 -15.78 48.27
CA GLN A 25 -13.10 -14.36 48.62
C GLN A 25 -11.91 -13.85 47.81
N LYS A 26 -12.18 -13.17 46.69
CA LYS A 26 -11.20 -12.30 46.00
C LYS A 26 -11.76 -10.87 45.99
N PRO A 27 -10.97 -9.86 46.36
CA PRO A 27 -11.41 -8.47 46.27
C PRO A 27 -11.54 -8.04 44.81
N GLN A 28 -12.66 -7.39 44.50
CA GLN A 28 -12.86 -6.62 43.27
C GLN A 28 -11.83 -5.48 43.22
N GLN A 29 -10.78 -5.67 42.41
CA GLN A 29 -10.07 -4.56 41.78
C GLN A 29 -10.33 -4.65 40.28
N GLN A 30 -11.41 -3.98 39.86
CA GLN A 30 -11.60 -3.59 38.47
C GLN A 30 -10.46 -2.61 38.13
N GLN A 31 -9.44 -3.09 37.44
CA GLN A 31 -8.64 -2.19 36.62
C GLN A 31 -9.49 -1.77 35.43
N THR A 32 -10.16 -0.64 35.62
CA THR A 32 -10.70 0.18 34.54
C THR A 32 -9.52 0.55 33.64
N VAL A 33 -9.26 -0.23 32.59
CA VAL A 33 -8.51 0.28 31.45
C VAL A 33 -9.42 1.34 30.85
N GLN A 34 -9.16 2.61 31.20
CA GLN A 34 -9.73 3.73 30.47
C GLN A 34 -9.32 3.56 29.01
N GLN A 35 -10.27 3.09 28.19
CA GLN A 35 -10.27 3.37 26.76
C GLN A 35 -10.21 4.90 26.64
N GLN A 36 -9.03 5.45 26.41
CA GLN A 36 -8.91 6.81 25.91
C GLN A 36 -9.43 6.79 24.47
N VAL A 37 -10.74 7.02 24.38
CA VAL A 37 -11.49 7.28 23.16
C VAL A 37 -10.80 8.44 22.44
N ILE A 38 -10.27 8.16 21.25
CA ILE A 38 -9.76 9.17 20.33
C ILE A 38 -10.96 9.99 19.83
N SER A 39 -11.20 11.13 20.48
CA SER A 39 -12.15 12.15 20.03
C SER A 39 -11.45 13.07 19.01
N PRO A 40 -12.02 13.29 17.81
CA PRO A 40 -11.50 14.30 16.89
C PRO A 40 -11.96 15.70 17.32
N CYS A 41 -11.07 16.48 17.92
CA CYS A 41 -11.30 17.90 18.14
C CYS A 41 -11.08 18.67 16.83
N LEU A 42 -12.19 19.03 16.19
CA LEU A 42 -12.27 19.97 15.07
C LEU A 42 -12.05 21.39 15.60
N GLY A 43 -11.07 22.09 15.04
CA GLY A 43 -10.88 23.54 15.20
C GLY A 43 -10.53 24.14 13.84
N GLY A 44 -11.54 24.65 13.13
CA GLY A 44 -11.36 25.33 11.85
C GLY A 44 -12.61 25.24 10.97
N THR A 45 -13.48 26.25 11.11
CA THR A 45 -14.59 26.69 10.23
C THR A 45 -15.31 25.63 9.38
N ALA A 46 -16.60 25.45 9.68
CA ALA A 46 -17.57 24.63 8.96
C ALA A 46 -17.56 24.86 7.43
N GLY A 47 -16.72 24.10 6.73
CA GLY A 47 -16.90 23.72 5.33
C GLY A 47 -17.37 22.26 5.32
N ALA A 48 -18.43 21.98 4.55
CA ALA A 48 -19.10 20.69 4.49
C ALA A 48 -18.15 19.49 4.59
N SER A 49 -18.48 18.54 5.45
CA SER A 49 -17.85 17.22 5.45
C SER A 49 -17.79 16.69 4.01
N PRO A 50 -16.66 16.17 3.52
CA PRO A 50 -16.66 15.50 2.24
C PRO A 50 -17.49 14.23 2.42
N SER A 51 -18.78 14.32 2.11
CA SER A 51 -19.63 13.18 1.87
C SER A 51 -18.93 12.38 0.78
N TYR A 52 -18.47 11.17 1.11
CA TYR A 52 -18.38 10.14 0.08
C TYR A 52 -19.75 10.12 -0.58
N PRO A 53 -19.87 10.41 -1.89
CA PRO A 53 -21.17 10.28 -2.53
C PRO A 53 -21.64 8.85 -2.27
N ASP A 54 -22.78 8.73 -1.58
CA ASP A 54 -23.49 7.46 -1.37
C ASP A 54 -23.80 6.77 -2.72
N ASP A 55 -23.66 7.51 -3.82
CA ASP A 55 -23.66 7.06 -5.20
C ASP A 55 -22.24 6.96 -5.77
N VAL A 56 -21.45 5.98 -5.34
CA VAL A 56 -20.52 5.35 -6.30
C VAL A 56 -21.40 4.43 -7.13
N PRO A 57 -21.66 4.74 -8.42
CA PRO A 57 -22.52 3.88 -9.22
C PRO A 57 -21.89 2.50 -9.23
N ALA A 58 -22.61 1.52 -8.67
CA ALA A 58 -22.32 0.14 -8.93
C ALA A 58 -22.28 0.00 -10.46
N THR A 59 -21.10 -0.27 -11.01
CA THR A 59 -20.96 -0.75 -12.40
C THR A 59 -21.48 0.17 -13.52
N GLY A 60 -21.38 1.49 -13.38
CA GLY A 60 -21.62 2.39 -14.51
C GLY A 60 -20.54 2.21 -15.60
N SER A 61 -20.89 1.60 -16.73
CA SER A 61 -20.07 1.61 -17.94
C SER A 61 -19.97 3.04 -18.46
N TYR A 62 -18.99 3.79 -17.98
CA TYR A 62 -18.71 5.12 -18.52
C TYR A 62 -18.24 4.98 -19.98
N PRO A 63 -18.87 5.67 -20.95
CA PRO A 63 -18.39 5.65 -22.32
C PRO A 63 -17.10 6.48 -22.40
N LEU A 64 -15.96 5.80 -22.19
CA LEU A 64 -14.58 6.33 -22.22
C LEU A 64 -14.35 7.30 -23.40
N ARG A 65 -14.97 7.01 -24.54
CA ARG A 65 -14.94 7.79 -25.78
C ARG A 65 -15.53 9.22 -25.67
N ALA A 66 -16.63 9.40 -24.95
CA ALA A 66 -17.31 10.71 -24.89
C ALA A 66 -16.48 11.74 -24.10
N TRP A 67 -15.73 11.27 -23.11
CA TRP A 67 -14.98 12.09 -22.19
C TRP A 67 -13.60 12.48 -22.72
N THR A 68 -12.85 11.52 -23.27
CA THR A 68 -11.62 11.77 -24.05
C THR A 68 -11.89 12.77 -25.17
N SER A 69 -13.03 12.66 -25.86
CA SER A 69 -13.40 13.63 -26.89
C SER A 69 -13.63 15.06 -26.36
N LYS A 70 -14.00 15.27 -25.09
CA LYS A 70 -14.24 16.62 -24.53
C LYS A 70 -12.96 17.36 -24.16
N MET A 71 -12.00 16.69 -23.51
CA MET A 71 -10.74 17.29 -23.10
C MET A 71 -9.80 17.62 -24.25
N PHE A 72 -9.76 16.73 -25.25
CA PHE A 72 -8.77 16.75 -26.30
C PHE A 72 -9.28 17.45 -27.58
N ARG A 73 -10.47 18.05 -27.53
CA ARG A 73 -11.10 18.80 -28.63
C ARG A 73 -10.37 20.10 -29.01
N ASN A 74 -9.48 20.61 -28.14
CA ASN A 74 -8.81 21.91 -28.29
C ASN A 74 -7.38 21.83 -28.87
N GLY A 75 -7.16 21.01 -29.91
CA GLY A 75 -6.00 21.10 -30.82
C GLY A 75 -4.67 20.55 -30.30
N PHE A 76 -4.16 21.08 -29.17
CA PHE A 76 -2.77 20.87 -28.76
C PHE A 76 -2.37 19.40 -28.53
N LEU A 77 -3.28 18.59 -27.96
CA LEU A 77 -3.03 17.16 -27.74
C LEU A 77 -3.61 16.28 -28.85
N SER A 78 -4.54 16.79 -29.67
CA SER A 78 -4.98 16.08 -30.88
C SER A 78 -3.94 16.12 -32.00
N ASP A 79 -3.05 17.12 -32.00
CA ASP A 79 -1.91 17.22 -32.91
C ASP A 79 -0.79 16.22 -32.56
N MET A 80 -0.80 15.70 -31.33
CA MET A 80 0.09 14.61 -30.91
C MET A 80 -0.50 13.30 -31.45
N GLY A 81 0.01 12.81 -32.58
CA GLY A 81 -0.62 11.67 -33.28
C GLY A 81 -0.15 10.28 -32.87
N PHE A 82 0.84 10.16 -31.97
CA PHE A 82 1.61 8.92 -31.82
C PHE A 82 1.90 8.54 -30.36
N CYS A 83 1.74 7.25 -30.03
CA CYS A 83 2.19 6.66 -28.77
C CYS A 83 3.17 5.49 -29.01
N SER A 84 4.07 5.23 -28.05
CA SER A 84 4.96 4.06 -28.07
C SER A 84 4.65 3.16 -26.89
N LEU A 85 4.23 1.93 -27.16
CA LEU A 85 3.80 0.96 -26.16
C LEU A 85 4.80 -0.20 -26.07
N SER A 86 5.90 0.07 -25.36
CA SER A 86 7.02 -0.85 -25.19
C SER A 86 6.84 -1.82 -24.02
N TYR A 87 6.05 -1.45 -23.01
CA TYR A 87 5.80 -2.28 -21.85
C TYR A 87 4.60 -3.23 -22.10
N PRO A 88 4.77 -4.57 -22.01
CA PRO A 88 3.71 -5.52 -22.37
C PRO A 88 2.51 -5.54 -21.42
N ASP A 89 2.75 -5.41 -20.11
CA ASP A 89 1.68 -5.47 -19.12
C ASP A 89 0.79 -4.23 -19.22
N GLY A 90 -0.52 -4.45 -19.37
CA GLY A 90 -1.50 -3.39 -19.58
C GLY A 90 -1.51 -2.77 -20.98
N LYS A 91 -0.64 -3.20 -21.91
CA LYS A 91 -0.53 -2.64 -23.27
C LYS A 91 -1.88 -2.51 -23.97
N ALA A 92 -2.73 -3.53 -23.92
CA ALA A 92 -4.04 -3.49 -24.57
C ALA A 92 -4.97 -2.44 -23.95
N MET A 93 -4.99 -2.30 -22.62
CA MET A 93 -5.80 -1.26 -21.97
C MET A 93 -5.30 0.14 -22.32
N VAL A 94 -3.99 0.34 -22.37
CA VAL A 94 -3.39 1.62 -22.74
C VAL A 94 -3.63 1.94 -24.21
N GLN A 95 -3.52 0.95 -25.08
CA GLN A 95 -3.87 1.08 -26.51
C GLN A 95 -5.32 1.53 -26.68
N GLU A 96 -6.26 0.97 -25.91
CA GLU A 96 -7.67 1.35 -25.94
C GLU A 96 -7.86 2.85 -25.61
N VAL A 97 -7.12 3.39 -24.64
CA VAL A 97 -7.13 4.83 -24.32
C VAL A 97 -6.73 5.66 -25.55
N PHE A 98 -5.64 5.29 -26.20
CA PHE A 98 -5.13 6.02 -27.36
C PHE A 98 -5.96 5.84 -28.63
N ASN A 99 -6.60 4.68 -28.82
CA ASN A 99 -7.57 4.46 -29.89
C ASN A 99 -8.75 5.45 -29.77
N HIS A 100 -9.23 5.71 -28.55
CA HIS A 100 -10.27 6.71 -28.31
C HIS A 100 -9.82 8.15 -28.57
N LEU A 101 -8.52 8.42 -28.42
CA LEU A 101 -7.92 9.72 -28.75
C LEU A 101 -7.58 9.87 -30.24
N GLY A 102 -7.71 8.80 -31.04
CA GLY A 102 -7.31 8.79 -32.45
C GLY A 102 -5.80 8.72 -32.68
N TRP A 103 -5.03 8.33 -31.66
CA TRP A 103 -3.56 8.24 -31.75
C TRP A 103 -3.13 6.88 -32.30
N ALA A 104 -2.11 6.88 -33.15
CA ALA A 104 -1.50 5.67 -33.72
C ALA A 104 -0.32 5.17 -32.87
N THR A 105 -0.06 3.87 -32.92
CA THR A 105 1.06 3.28 -32.17
C THR A 105 2.29 3.13 -33.05
N VAL A 106 3.44 3.59 -32.55
CA VAL A 106 4.74 3.51 -33.21
C VAL A 106 5.60 2.43 -32.56
N ALA A 107 6.07 1.49 -33.39
CA ALA A 107 6.89 0.36 -32.94
C ALA A 107 8.34 0.77 -32.64
N ASN A 108 8.94 1.68 -33.42
CA ASN A 108 10.32 2.15 -33.24
C ASN A 108 10.39 3.68 -33.27
N PHE A 109 10.52 4.27 -32.07
CA PHE A 109 10.57 5.73 -31.90
C PHE A 109 11.89 6.37 -32.36
N ARG A 110 12.95 5.59 -32.62
CA ARG A 110 14.29 6.10 -32.98
C ARG A 110 14.51 6.28 -34.48
N THR A 111 13.73 5.60 -35.32
CA THR A 111 14.01 5.52 -36.77
C THR A 111 12.88 6.05 -37.67
N GLN A 112 11.68 6.28 -37.14
CA GLN A 112 10.51 6.67 -37.94
C GLN A 112 10.26 8.18 -37.90
N HIS A 113 11.17 8.99 -38.46
CA HIS A 113 10.90 10.41 -38.73
C HIS A 113 9.81 10.51 -39.83
N PRO A 114 8.71 11.28 -39.67
CA PRO A 114 8.44 12.35 -38.69
C PRO A 114 7.57 11.94 -37.48
N TYR A 115 7.31 10.66 -37.25
CA TYR A 115 6.33 10.14 -36.28
C TYR A 115 6.87 10.00 -34.85
N GLN A 116 7.34 11.10 -34.27
CA GLN A 116 7.83 11.10 -32.89
C GLN A 116 6.68 10.93 -31.89
N PRO A 117 6.71 9.91 -31.00
CA PRO A 117 5.64 9.71 -30.03
C PRO A 117 5.53 10.85 -29.03
N GLY A 118 4.30 11.32 -28.81
CA GLY A 118 3.95 12.23 -27.72
C GLY A 118 3.84 11.51 -26.37
N PHE A 119 3.56 10.20 -26.39
CA PHE A 119 3.38 9.39 -25.19
C PHE A 119 4.18 8.09 -25.24
N PHE A 120 4.81 7.74 -24.12
CA PHE A 120 5.58 6.51 -23.95
C PHE A 120 5.03 5.69 -22.77
N TRP A 121 4.46 4.53 -23.09
CA TRP A 121 4.18 3.48 -22.11
C TRP A 121 5.41 2.57 -21.99
N CYS A 122 6.22 2.82 -20.99
CA CYS A 122 7.53 2.19 -20.81
C CYS A 122 7.89 2.07 -19.32
N HIS A 123 8.88 1.21 -19.05
CA HIS A 123 9.47 1.07 -17.72
C HIS A 123 10.94 0.62 -17.85
N GLY A 124 11.68 0.66 -16.74
CA GLY A 124 13.03 0.09 -16.64
C GLY A 124 14.02 0.70 -17.61
N TYR A 125 14.80 -0.14 -18.30
CA TYR A 125 15.84 0.31 -19.22
C TYR A 125 15.30 1.18 -20.36
N THR A 126 14.13 0.84 -20.91
CA THR A 126 13.51 1.61 -21.99
C THR A 126 13.14 3.02 -21.52
N ALA A 127 12.59 3.16 -20.32
CA ALA A 127 12.28 4.46 -19.73
C ALA A 127 13.53 5.31 -19.50
N LYS A 128 14.61 4.70 -18.99
CA LYS A 128 15.91 5.36 -18.84
C LYS A 128 16.43 5.88 -20.18
N SER A 129 16.41 5.03 -21.21
CA SER A 129 16.83 5.40 -22.55
C SER A 129 15.99 6.53 -23.16
N ILE A 130 14.68 6.55 -22.95
CA ILE A 130 13.80 7.62 -23.45
C ILE A 130 14.13 8.92 -22.72
N THR A 131 14.34 8.85 -21.41
CA THR A 131 14.67 10.01 -20.58
C THR A 131 16.01 10.64 -20.99
N GLU A 132 17.04 9.84 -21.22
CA GLU A 132 18.34 10.31 -21.72
C GLU A 132 18.22 10.95 -23.12
N TRP A 133 17.41 10.35 -24.00
CA TRP A 133 17.15 10.90 -25.32
C TRP A 133 16.41 12.25 -25.24
N ARG A 134 15.42 12.39 -24.34
CA ARG A 134 14.69 13.64 -24.08
C ARG A 134 15.59 14.79 -23.63
N GLN A 135 16.65 14.47 -22.89
CA GLN A 135 17.61 15.45 -22.40
C GLN A 135 18.65 15.84 -23.46
N SER A 136 18.71 15.14 -24.60
CA SER A 136 19.58 15.52 -25.71
C SER A 136 19.02 16.74 -26.44
N ALA A 137 19.89 17.62 -26.97
CA ALA A 137 19.52 18.84 -27.68
C ALA A 137 18.72 18.64 -28.99
N LYS A 138 18.27 17.41 -29.28
CA LYS A 138 17.61 17.02 -30.53
C LYS A 138 16.08 17.02 -30.45
N PHE A 139 15.48 17.28 -29.29
CA PHE A 139 14.02 17.24 -29.11
C PHE A 139 13.47 18.50 -28.44
N THR A 140 12.36 19.05 -28.96
CA THR A 140 11.79 20.33 -28.53
C THR A 140 10.27 20.30 -28.24
N GLY A 141 9.66 19.12 -28.08
CA GLY A 141 8.20 18.97 -27.87
C GLY A 141 7.76 18.60 -26.44
N LEU A 142 6.45 18.59 -26.20
CA LEU A 142 5.87 17.99 -24.99
C LEU A 142 5.86 16.47 -25.11
N GLN A 143 6.24 15.76 -24.04
CA GLN A 143 6.17 14.30 -23.99
C GLN A 143 5.69 13.81 -22.63
N PHE A 144 4.99 12.69 -22.66
CA PHE A 144 4.49 11.96 -21.50
C PHE A 144 5.22 10.63 -21.39
N VAL A 145 5.84 10.34 -20.25
CA VAL A 145 6.60 9.11 -20.00
C VAL A 145 6.04 8.44 -18.75
N SER A 146 5.54 7.22 -18.88
CA SER A 146 4.92 6.45 -17.79
C SER A 146 5.93 5.83 -16.82
N SER A 147 7.06 6.48 -16.58
CA SER A 147 8.01 6.07 -15.56
C SER A 147 8.76 7.27 -14.98
N LEU A 148 8.91 7.28 -13.66
CA LEU A 148 9.77 8.22 -12.94
C LEU A 148 11.15 7.59 -12.74
N PRO A 149 12.25 8.27 -13.12
CA PRO A 149 13.58 7.75 -12.83
C PRO A 149 13.86 7.72 -11.32
N ASN A 150 14.66 6.73 -10.92
CA ASN A 150 15.03 6.44 -9.53
C ASN A 150 13.86 6.07 -8.58
N ILE A 151 12.74 5.59 -9.14
CA ILE A 151 11.57 5.16 -8.36
C ILE A 151 11.77 3.83 -7.61
N ILE A 152 12.94 3.19 -7.76
CA ILE A 152 13.30 1.93 -7.08
C ILE A 152 13.25 2.04 -5.55
N CYS A 153 13.45 3.24 -5.02
CA CYS A 153 13.32 3.51 -3.59
C CYS A 153 11.93 3.17 -3.02
N LEU A 154 10.87 3.20 -3.84
CA LEU A 154 9.51 2.87 -3.39
C LEU A 154 9.17 1.40 -3.49
N HIS A 155 9.66 0.69 -4.52
CA HIS A 155 9.17 -0.66 -4.83
C HIS A 155 10.17 -1.78 -4.52
N ASN A 156 11.40 -1.44 -4.14
CA ASN A 156 12.31 -2.41 -3.55
C ASN A 156 11.97 -2.59 -2.06
N LYS A 157 11.78 -3.85 -1.64
CA LYS A 157 11.33 -4.19 -0.28
C LYS A 157 12.23 -3.64 0.83
N LYS A 158 13.54 -3.64 0.61
CA LYS A 158 14.53 -3.08 1.55
C LYS A 158 14.58 -1.56 1.45
N LEU A 159 14.71 -1.00 0.24
CA LEU A 159 14.85 0.45 0.08
C LEU A 159 13.62 1.21 0.57
N LEU A 160 12.41 0.64 0.45
CA LEU A 160 11.19 1.23 0.98
C LEU A 160 11.25 1.37 2.50
N GLN A 161 11.73 0.34 3.21
CA GLN A 161 11.91 0.37 4.66
C GLN A 161 12.95 1.44 5.05
N THR A 162 14.09 1.45 4.37
CA THR A 162 15.15 2.45 4.60
C THR A 162 14.65 3.87 4.33
N LEU A 163 13.91 4.08 3.25
CA LEU A 163 13.36 5.38 2.84
C LEU A 163 12.46 5.96 3.92
N ILE A 164 11.50 5.17 4.40
CA ILE A 164 10.50 5.62 5.38
C ILE A 164 11.16 5.91 6.71
N ARG A 165 12.02 5.00 7.21
CA ARG A 165 12.71 5.19 8.50
C ARG A 165 13.68 6.38 8.49
N GLN A 166 14.39 6.61 7.39
CA GLN A 166 15.25 7.79 7.24
C GLN A 166 14.45 9.09 7.23
N TYR A 167 13.31 9.10 6.53
CA TYR A 167 12.42 10.25 6.51
C TYR A 167 11.85 10.53 7.90
N GLU A 168 11.33 9.51 8.59
CA GLU A 168 10.87 9.61 9.97
C GLU A 168 11.95 10.21 10.88
N GLN A 169 13.18 9.66 10.86
CA GLN A 169 14.27 10.19 11.68
C GLN A 169 14.59 11.65 11.34
N SER A 170 14.61 12.02 10.06
CA SER A 170 14.83 13.41 9.65
C SER A 170 13.74 14.36 10.16
N VAL A 171 12.49 13.90 10.16
CA VAL A 171 11.35 14.66 10.68
C VAL A 171 11.45 14.81 12.19
N LEU A 172 11.67 13.70 12.92
CA LEU A 172 11.81 13.72 14.39
C LEU A 172 12.96 14.62 14.84
N ASN A 173 14.10 14.58 14.15
CA ASN A 173 15.22 15.48 14.42
C ASN A 173 14.87 16.95 14.17
N SER A 174 13.98 17.23 13.22
CA SER A 174 13.54 18.60 12.87
C SER A 174 12.49 19.16 13.83
N VAL A 175 11.66 18.31 14.44
CA VAL A 175 10.61 18.72 15.41
C VAL A 175 11.22 19.30 16.71
N GLY A 176 12.51 19.04 16.98
CA GLY A 176 13.27 19.69 18.06
C GLY A 176 13.94 21.02 17.71
N SER A 177 13.82 21.50 16.46
CA SER A 177 14.32 22.81 16.00
C SER A 177 13.19 23.86 16.05
N LEU A 178 13.52 25.10 16.45
CA LEU A 178 12.58 26.23 16.47
C LEU A 178 12.03 26.57 15.06
N ASP A 179 12.64 26.04 14.00
CA ASP A 179 12.31 26.30 12.60
C ASP A 179 11.63 25.10 11.90
N ALA A 180 11.01 24.19 12.65
CA ALA A 180 10.32 23.03 12.09
C ALA A 180 9.35 23.47 10.95
N PRO A 181 9.62 23.10 9.69
CA PRO A 181 8.93 23.70 8.56
C PRO A 181 7.45 23.28 8.50
N ASN A 182 6.60 24.19 8.05
CA ASN A 182 5.13 24.07 8.08
C ASN A 182 4.58 22.80 7.37
N TYR A 183 5.35 22.14 6.49
CA TYR A 183 4.97 20.90 5.82
C TYR A 183 4.95 19.66 6.74
N LEU A 184 5.48 19.76 7.97
CA LEU A 184 5.33 18.75 9.02
C LEU A 184 3.91 18.73 9.63
N ARG A 185 3.00 19.60 9.17
CA ARG A 185 1.61 19.64 9.62
C ARG A 185 0.70 18.83 8.69
N PHE A 186 0.64 17.52 8.88
CA PHE A 186 -0.52 16.68 8.55
C PHE A 186 -0.69 15.59 9.63
N PRO A 187 -1.94 15.26 10.00
CA PRO A 187 -2.64 15.78 11.16
C PRO A 187 -2.25 15.12 12.49
N GLY A 188 -1.99 15.95 13.52
CA GLY A 188 -2.39 15.77 14.93
C GLY A 188 -1.86 14.60 15.77
N ASP A 189 -1.31 13.54 15.19
CA ASP A 189 -0.85 12.37 15.95
C ASP A 189 0.57 12.00 15.54
N ILE A 190 1.53 12.30 16.41
CA ILE A 190 2.95 11.94 16.26
C ILE A 190 3.14 10.43 15.95
N ARG A 191 2.16 9.59 16.30
CA ARG A 191 2.13 8.16 15.95
C ARG A 191 2.09 7.89 14.45
N ALA A 192 1.61 8.83 13.61
CA ALA A 192 1.64 8.68 12.16
C ALA A 192 3.05 8.78 11.58
N TYR A 193 4.00 9.41 12.29
CA TYR A 193 5.40 9.44 11.89
C TYR A 193 6.17 8.21 12.37
N ASN A 194 5.66 7.50 13.38
CA ASN A 194 6.27 6.26 13.83
C ASN A 194 5.98 5.13 12.84
N SER A 195 7.00 4.72 12.08
CA SER A 195 6.85 3.68 11.08
C SER A 195 6.43 2.32 11.66
N ASP A 196 6.68 2.02 12.93
CA ASP A 196 6.19 0.80 13.60
C ASP A 196 4.66 0.75 13.73
N ALA A 197 3.97 1.90 13.55
CA ALA A 197 2.51 1.96 13.56
C ALA A 197 1.87 1.48 12.25
N TYR A 198 2.61 1.45 11.14
CA TYR A 198 2.09 1.14 9.82
C TYR A 198 3.01 0.31 8.92
N LEU A 199 4.23 -0.01 9.33
CA LEU A 199 5.11 -1.00 8.69
C LEU A 199 5.34 -2.18 9.64
N PRO A 200 5.11 -3.43 9.20
CA PRO A 200 5.52 -4.57 9.99
C PRO A 200 7.03 -4.56 10.20
N ARG A 201 7.48 -4.94 11.40
CA ARG A 201 8.90 -4.97 11.73
C ARG A 201 9.65 -5.80 10.69
N THR A 202 10.66 -5.21 10.07
CA THR A 202 11.40 -5.85 8.97
C THR A 202 12.89 -5.82 9.26
N LEU A 203 13.51 -6.98 9.08
CA LEU A 203 14.92 -7.29 9.26
C LEU A 203 15.59 -7.50 7.89
N PHE A 204 16.76 -6.89 7.71
CA PHE A 204 17.61 -7.01 6.53
C PHE A 204 19.01 -6.48 6.89
N ASP A 205 20.02 -6.85 6.10
CA ASP A 205 21.43 -6.45 6.31
C ASP A 205 21.97 -6.73 7.73
N LEU A 206 21.51 -7.80 8.38
CA LEU A 206 22.00 -8.17 9.71
C LEU A 206 23.25 -9.04 9.60
N THR A 207 24.21 -8.79 10.48
CA THR A 207 25.29 -9.74 10.79
C THR A 207 24.74 -10.99 11.46
N HIS A 208 25.50 -12.09 11.45
CA HIS A 208 25.12 -13.32 12.17
C HIS A 208 24.90 -13.07 13.67
N GLU A 209 25.72 -12.22 14.29
CA GLU A 209 25.60 -11.86 15.71
C GLU A 209 24.32 -11.08 16.00
N GLU A 210 24.00 -10.06 15.19
CA GLU A 210 22.75 -9.28 15.33
C GLU A 210 21.52 -10.16 15.09
N LEU A 211 21.56 -11.03 14.08
CA LEU A 211 20.47 -11.97 13.81
C LEU A 211 20.28 -12.92 14.98
N HIS A 212 21.37 -13.44 15.57
CA HIS A 212 21.29 -14.32 16.73
C HIS A 212 20.71 -13.60 17.94
N HIS A 213 21.15 -12.37 18.21
CA HIS A 213 20.60 -11.56 19.29
C HIS A 213 19.12 -11.24 19.08
N ILE A 214 18.71 -10.91 17.84
CA ILE A 214 17.31 -10.69 17.49
C ILE A 214 16.52 -11.99 17.60
N ALA A 215 17.08 -13.13 17.19
CA ALA A 215 16.44 -14.43 17.36
C ALA A 215 16.22 -14.72 18.85
N GLU A 216 17.20 -14.46 19.71
CA GLU A 216 17.08 -14.67 21.16
C GLU A 216 16.10 -13.71 21.84
N SER A 217 16.06 -12.45 21.42
CA SER A 217 15.23 -11.41 22.03
C SER A 217 13.82 -11.30 21.45
N CYS A 218 13.63 -11.65 20.18
CA CYS A 218 12.42 -11.36 19.40
C CYS A 218 11.67 -12.61 18.93
N PHE A 219 12.31 -13.78 18.80
CA PHE A 219 11.57 -15.05 18.70
C PHE A 219 11.15 -15.49 20.10
N LYS A 220 10.09 -14.86 20.60
CA LYS A 220 9.31 -15.41 21.70
C LYS A 220 8.61 -16.69 21.22
N GLN A 221 8.25 -17.56 22.16
CA GLN A 221 7.38 -18.70 21.89
C GLN A 221 6.14 -18.19 21.12
N ASP A 222 5.86 -18.79 19.96
CA ASP A 222 4.76 -18.44 19.03
C ASP A 222 4.96 -17.25 18.07
N SER A 223 6.15 -16.66 17.92
CA SER A 223 6.40 -15.65 16.87
C SER A 223 6.39 -16.26 15.47
N VAL A 224 5.67 -15.63 14.52
CA VAL A 224 5.68 -16.00 13.09
C VAL A 224 6.25 -14.85 12.27
N TRP A 225 7.17 -15.17 11.38
CA TRP A 225 7.78 -14.23 10.43
C TRP A 225 7.59 -14.74 9.00
N ILE A 226 7.84 -13.86 8.03
CA ILE A 226 7.75 -14.15 6.62
C ILE A 226 9.03 -13.68 5.92
N ALA A 227 9.76 -14.61 5.30
CA ALA A 227 10.93 -14.30 4.52
C ALA A 227 10.53 -14.05 3.06
N LYS A 228 11.01 -12.95 2.48
CA LYS A 228 10.65 -12.50 1.13
C LYS A 228 11.92 -12.18 0.34
N PRO A 229 12.12 -12.75 -0.85
CA PRO A 229 13.26 -12.37 -1.68
C PRO A 229 13.18 -10.94 -2.19
N LEU A 230 14.32 -10.25 -2.22
CA LEU A 230 14.43 -8.86 -2.68
C LEU A 230 14.09 -8.72 -4.17
N SER A 231 14.50 -9.68 -4.99
CA SER A 231 14.38 -9.66 -6.45
C SER A 231 13.16 -10.40 -7.00
N GLN A 232 12.33 -11.02 -6.15
CA GLN A 232 11.16 -11.79 -6.60
C GLN A 232 9.84 -11.13 -6.21
N ASN A 233 8.82 -11.37 -7.04
CA ASN A 233 7.45 -10.89 -6.89
C ASN A 233 6.46 -12.06 -7.08
N CYS A 234 5.16 -11.79 -7.02
CA CYS A 234 4.10 -12.78 -7.28
C CYS A 234 4.07 -13.96 -6.29
N GLY A 235 4.55 -13.75 -5.06
CA GLY A 235 4.61 -14.79 -4.02
C GLY A 235 5.74 -15.80 -4.17
N LYS A 236 6.61 -15.67 -5.18
CA LYS A 236 7.68 -16.63 -5.43
C LYS A 236 8.78 -16.53 -4.37
N GLY A 237 9.24 -17.70 -3.90
CA GLY A 237 10.33 -17.84 -2.93
C GLY A 237 10.00 -17.34 -1.52
N ILE A 238 8.75 -17.00 -1.24
CA ILE A 238 8.28 -16.63 0.10
C ILE A 238 8.17 -17.90 0.95
N CYS A 239 8.60 -17.82 2.20
CA CYS A 239 8.34 -18.83 3.22
C CYS A 239 7.95 -18.20 4.55
N LEU A 240 7.20 -18.94 5.36
CA LEU A 240 7.00 -18.62 6.77
C LEU A 240 8.19 -19.12 7.58
N VAL A 241 8.51 -18.37 8.63
CA VAL A 241 9.58 -18.68 9.58
C VAL A 241 8.93 -18.72 10.97
N ARG A 242 8.84 -19.92 11.55
CA ARG A 242 8.11 -20.20 12.80
C ARG A 242 9.02 -20.63 13.95
N SER A 243 10.30 -20.86 13.68
CA SER A 243 11.27 -21.23 14.71
C SER A 243 12.55 -20.41 14.60
N ARG A 244 13.29 -20.36 15.71
CA ARG A 244 14.62 -19.74 15.77
C ARG A 244 15.58 -20.40 14.78
N GLU A 245 15.55 -21.72 14.70
CA GLU A 245 16.43 -22.52 13.86
C GLU A 245 16.20 -22.16 12.38
N GLN A 246 14.93 -22.07 11.96
CA GLN A 246 14.57 -21.61 10.62
C GLN A 246 15.05 -20.18 10.32
N LEU A 247 15.02 -19.27 11.31
CA LEU A 247 15.55 -17.93 11.12
C LEU A 247 17.07 -17.94 10.94
N LEU A 248 17.78 -18.71 11.78
CA LEU A 248 19.24 -18.82 11.73
C LEU A 248 19.71 -19.48 10.43
N GLU A 249 18.98 -20.47 9.92
CA GLU A 249 19.24 -21.08 8.59
C GLU A 249 19.14 -20.08 7.43
N LEU A 250 18.42 -18.96 7.62
CA LEU A 250 18.30 -17.91 6.61
C LEU A 250 19.43 -16.88 6.68
N SER A 251 20.33 -16.92 7.67
CA SER A 251 21.41 -15.92 7.87
C SER A 251 22.20 -15.67 6.59
N ASP A 252 22.63 -16.74 5.93
CA ASP A 252 23.50 -16.67 4.75
C ASP A 252 22.74 -16.15 3.51
N ARG A 253 21.41 -16.15 3.56
CA ARG A 253 20.53 -15.69 2.49
C ARG A 253 20.00 -14.27 2.74
N LEU A 254 20.14 -13.72 3.94
CA LEU A 254 19.65 -12.39 4.31
C LEU A 254 20.11 -11.25 3.38
N PRO A 255 21.32 -11.24 2.79
CA PRO A 255 21.69 -10.21 1.82
C PRO A 255 20.74 -10.14 0.60
N ASN A 256 20.01 -11.22 0.33
CA ASN A 256 19.08 -11.35 -0.80
C ASN A 256 17.61 -11.45 -0.38
N LEU A 257 17.31 -11.35 0.92
CA LEU A 257 15.97 -11.49 1.50
C LEU A 257 15.67 -10.32 2.44
N ILE A 258 14.39 -10.11 2.73
CA ILE A 258 13.98 -9.48 3.99
C ILE A 258 13.28 -10.54 4.84
N VAL A 259 13.36 -10.41 6.16
CA VAL A 259 12.54 -11.17 7.10
C VAL A 259 11.64 -10.20 7.82
N GLN A 260 10.34 -10.31 7.61
CA GLN A 260 9.34 -9.38 8.10
C GLN A 260 8.41 -10.07 9.09
N GLU A 261 7.99 -9.38 10.15
CA GLU A 261 7.01 -9.91 11.09
C GLU A 261 5.71 -10.23 10.34
N TYR A 262 5.20 -11.43 10.57
CA TYR A 262 3.98 -11.85 9.91
C TYR A 262 2.76 -11.30 10.64
N ILE A 263 1.84 -10.66 9.92
CA ILE A 263 0.58 -10.20 10.49
C ILE A 263 -0.32 -11.43 10.72
N ARG A 264 -0.32 -11.92 11.96
CA ARG A 264 -1.03 -13.14 12.41
C ARG A 264 -2.53 -12.95 12.62
N ASN A 265 -2.96 -11.72 12.86
CA ASN A 265 -4.34 -11.35 13.16
C ASN A 265 -4.96 -10.47 12.05
N PRO A 266 -4.93 -10.89 10.76
CA PRO A 266 -5.56 -10.11 9.71
C PRO A 266 -7.08 -10.11 9.91
N VAL A 267 -7.73 -9.02 9.50
CA VAL A 267 -9.18 -9.05 9.31
C VAL A 267 -9.49 -10.02 8.17
N THR A 268 -10.23 -11.07 8.51
CA THR A 268 -10.70 -12.06 7.54
C THR A 268 -12.04 -11.64 6.96
N LEU A 269 -12.24 -11.89 5.67
CA LEU A 269 -13.50 -11.68 4.95
C LEU A 269 -14.06 -13.05 4.58
N ASP A 270 -15.21 -13.41 5.15
CA ASP A 270 -15.77 -14.77 5.10
C ASP A 270 -14.76 -15.84 5.54
N GLY A 271 -14.00 -15.53 6.59
CA GLY A 271 -12.95 -16.38 7.17
C GLY A 271 -11.67 -16.48 6.32
N ARG A 272 -11.59 -15.82 5.16
CA ARG A 272 -10.42 -15.84 4.27
C ARG A 272 -9.53 -14.62 4.49
N LYS A 273 -8.22 -14.78 4.31
CA LYS A 273 -7.27 -13.68 4.47
C LYS A 273 -7.46 -12.66 3.35
N SER A 274 -7.32 -11.37 3.65
CA SER A 274 -7.48 -10.30 2.68
C SER A 274 -6.39 -9.23 2.78
N ASP A 275 -6.21 -8.51 1.68
CA ASP A 275 -5.42 -7.28 1.62
C ASP A 275 -6.11 -6.27 0.68
N LEU A 276 -5.80 -4.98 0.85
CA LEU A 276 -6.28 -3.90 -0.01
C LEU A 276 -5.19 -3.50 -1.00
N ARG A 277 -5.50 -3.64 -2.29
CA ARG A 277 -4.73 -3.06 -3.39
C ARG A 277 -5.27 -1.67 -3.69
N VAL A 278 -4.53 -0.65 -3.29
CA VAL A 278 -4.80 0.75 -3.65
C VAL A 278 -3.81 1.19 -4.73
N TYR A 279 -4.08 2.32 -5.40
CA TYR A 279 -3.14 2.86 -6.37
C TYR A 279 -2.61 4.23 -5.95
N LEU A 280 -1.31 4.42 -6.17
CA LEU A 280 -0.62 5.69 -6.01
C LEU A 280 -0.14 6.15 -7.39
N LEU A 281 -0.63 7.30 -7.84
CA LEU A 281 -0.18 7.94 -9.06
C LEU A 281 0.74 9.10 -8.68
N LEU A 282 1.97 9.06 -9.15
CA LEU A 282 2.93 10.15 -9.00
C LEU A 282 3.09 10.87 -10.32
N VAL A 283 2.93 12.19 -10.35
CA VAL A 283 3.03 13.00 -11.58
C VAL A 283 4.06 14.09 -11.38
N CYS A 284 5.02 14.17 -12.29
CA CYS A 284 6.03 15.21 -12.35
C CYS A 284 5.69 16.14 -13.53
N PRO A 285 4.84 17.18 -13.30
CA PRO A 285 4.39 18.06 -14.38
C PRO A 285 5.55 18.84 -14.99
N GLU A 286 6.49 19.30 -14.16
CA GLU A 286 7.74 19.94 -14.58
C GLU A 286 8.92 19.58 -13.68
N ARG A 287 10.12 20.06 -14.06
CA ARG A 287 11.34 19.75 -13.33
C ARG A 287 11.23 20.20 -11.87
N GLY A 288 11.56 19.30 -10.95
CA GLY A 288 11.54 19.59 -9.52
C GLY A 288 10.16 19.49 -8.85
N HIS A 289 9.08 19.29 -9.61
CA HIS A 289 7.72 19.27 -9.08
C HIS A 289 7.20 17.83 -8.96
N LEU A 290 6.40 17.51 -7.94
CA LEU A 290 5.82 16.18 -7.75
C LEU A 290 4.43 16.29 -7.11
N MET A 291 3.45 15.68 -7.78
CA MET A 291 2.09 15.51 -7.28
C MET A 291 1.84 14.02 -7.00
N ALA A 292 1.15 13.72 -5.92
CA ALA A 292 0.78 12.37 -5.52
C ALA A 292 -0.74 12.25 -5.42
N PHE A 293 -1.32 11.23 -6.06
CA PHE A 293 -2.75 10.96 -6.06
C PHE A 293 -3.05 9.53 -5.59
N TYR A 294 -4.14 9.39 -4.84
CA TYR A 294 -4.61 8.14 -4.26
C TYR A 294 -5.88 7.65 -4.93
N HIS A 295 -5.95 6.35 -5.23
CA HIS A 295 -7.17 5.69 -5.66
C HIS A 295 -7.49 4.48 -4.77
N PRO A 296 -8.74 4.30 -4.30
CA PRO A 296 -9.11 3.27 -3.31
C PRO A 296 -8.97 1.83 -3.81
N GLY A 297 -8.99 1.61 -5.12
CA GLY A 297 -8.64 0.34 -5.74
C GLY A 297 -9.61 -0.79 -5.38
N PHE A 298 -9.10 -1.95 -4.99
CA PHE A 298 -9.89 -3.16 -4.73
C PHE A 298 -9.29 -4.02 -3.62
N VAL A 299 -10.06 -5.00 -3.15
CA VAL A 299 -9.66 -5.94 -2.10
C VAL A 299 -9.34 -7.29 -2.74
N ARG A 300 -8.24 -7.92 -2.31
CA ARG A 300 -7.84 -9.27 -2.71
C ARG A 300 -8.08 -10.22 -1.55
N LEU A 301 -8.54 -11.42 -1.88
CA LEU A 301 -8.82 -12.48 -0.90
C LEU A 301 -8.10 -13.76 -1.31
N SER A 302 -7.61 -14.52 -0.33
CA SER A 302 -7.28 -15.93 -0.55
C SER A 302 -8.54 -16.70 -0.96
N LEU A 303 -8.36 -17.86 -1.60
CA LEU A 303 -9.48 -18.76 -1.92
C LEU A 303 -9.76 -19.78 -0.80
N ARG A 304 -8.80 -19.96 0.12
CA ARG A 304 -8.87 -20.87 1.27
C ARG A 304 -9.10 -20.13 2.58
N GLN A 305 -9.75 -20.81 3.52
CA GLN A 305 -10.00 -20.32 4.88
C GLN A 305 -8.68 -20.04 5.60
N TYR A 306 -8.62 -18.93 6.33
CA TYR A 306 -7.44 -18.55 7.07
C TYR A 306 -7.25 -19.47 8.28
N ALA A 307 -6.13 -20.15 8.31
CA ALA A 307 -5.65 -20.88 9.47
C ALA A 307 -4.21 -20.47 9.71
N GLU A 308 -3.91 -19.91 10.89
CA GLU A 308 -2.56 -19.42 11.18
C GLU A 308 -1.53 -20.55 11.25
N THR A 309 -1.94 -21.77 11.57
CA THR A 309 -1.06 -22.91 11.89
C THR A 309 -0.61 -23.72 10.68
N THR A 310 -1.25 -23.56 9.52
CA THR A 310 -0.87 -24.30 8.30
C THR A 310 0.39 -23.74 7.67
N ASP A 311 1.12 -24.54 6.90
CA ASP A 311 2.23 -24.04 6.06
C ASP A 311 1.81 -23.86 4.59
N ASP A 312 0.54 -24.12 4.28
CA ASP A 312 -0.02 -23.89 2.96
C ASP A 312 -0.06 -22.40 2.61
N LEU A 313 0.89 -21.97 1.77
CA LEU A 313 0.99 -20.58 1.34
C LEU A 313 -0.25 -20.06 0.61
N ALA A 314 -1.11 -20.91 0.04
CA ALA A 314 -2.38 -20.48 -0.58
C ALA A 314 -3.39 -19.95 0.44
N VAL A 315 -3.22 -20.27 1.73
CA VAL A 315 -3.98 -19.71 2.86
C VAL A 315 -3.44 -18.34 3.27
N HIS A 316 -2.12 -18.14 3.18
CA HIS A 316 -1.43 -16.96 3.72
C HIS A 316 -1.17 -15.84 2.71
N LEU A 317 -1.16 -16.16 1.41
CA LEU A 317 -0.86 -15.25 0.32
C LEU A 317 -2.11 -14.97 -0.52
N THR A 318 -2.42 -13.70 -0.68
CA THR A 318 -3.59 -13.17 -1.41
C THR A 318 -3.27 -12.86 -2.88
N ASN A 319 -2.02 -13.08 -3.31
CA ASN A 319 -1.60 -12.85 -4.69
C ASN A 319 -2.37 -13.77 -5.66
N GLN A 320 -2.93 -13.19 -6.73
CA GLN A 320 -3.64 -13.97 -7.75
C GLN A 320 -2.75 -15.01 -8.45
N SER A 321 -1.43 -14.82 -8.49
CA SER A 321 -0.50 -15.83 -9.01
C SER A 321 -0.49 -17.10 -8.17
N VAL A 322 -0.59 -16.96 -6.84
CA VAL A 322 -0.69 -18.09 -5.91
C VAL A 322 -2.07 -18.74 -6.07
N ALA A 323 -3.14 -17.94 -6.08
CA ALA A 323 -4.49 -18.46 -6.30
C ALA A 323 -4.63 -19.22 -7.63
N LYS A 324 -4.04 -18.73 -8.73
CA LYS A 324 -4.04 -19.39 -10.05
C LYS A 324 -3.42 -20.78 -10.08
N ALA A 325 -2.53 -21.08 -9.13
CA ALA A 325 -1.91 -22.40 -9.00
C ALA A 325 -2.75 -23.39 -8.18
N THR A 326 -3.90 -22.95 -7.63
CA THR A 326 -4.80 -23.78 -6.84
C THR A 326 -5.93 -24.36 -7.69
N GLU A 327 -6.49 -25.49 -7.27
CA GLU A 327 -7.61 -26.17 -7.94
C GLU A 327 -8.90 -25.32 -7.91
N GLU A 328 -9.08 -24.52 -6.87
CA GLU A 328 -10.25 -23.68 -6.63
C GLU A 328 -10.37 -22.54 -7.64
N TRP A 329 -9.26 -22.11 -8.25
CA TRP A 329 -9.20 -20.95 -9.14
C TRP A 329 -10.24 -21.00 -10.25
N THR A 330 -10.34 -22.12 -10.96
CA THR A 330 -11.21 -22.24 -12.13
C THR A 330 -12.68 -21.96 -11.80
N ARG A 331 -13.12 -22.36 -10.61
CA ARG A 331 -14.53 -22.22 -10.17
C ARG A 331 -14.78 -20.95 -9.36
N ARG A 332 -13.79 -20.48 -8.60
CA ARG A 332 -13.97 -19.46 -7.56
C ARG A 332 -13.15 -18.19 -7.78
N ARG A 333 -12.50 -18.01 -8.95
CA ARG A 333 -11.66 -16.82 -9.22
C ARG A 333 -12.36 -15.49 -8.92
N ASP A 334 -13.66 -15.36 -9.20
CA ASP A 334 -14.39 -14.11 -8.98
C ASP A 334 -14.62 -13.81 -7.49
N GLU A 335 -14.48 -14.81 -6.61
CA GLU A 335 -14.49 -14.64 -5.14
C GLU A 335 -13.15 -14.13 -4.58
N SER A 336 -12.08 -14.10 -5.39
CA SER A 336 -10.75 -13.64 -4.98
C SER A 336 -10.59 -12.12 -4.99
N THR A 337 -11.61 -11.38 -5.45
CA THR A 337 -11.56 -9.92 -5.54
C THR A 337 -12.88 -9.28 -5.15
N TRP A 338 -12.84 -8.32 -4.24
CA TRP A 338 -14.00 -7.54 -3.81
C TRP A 338 -13.80 -6.04 -4.07
N THR A 339 -14.91 -5.32 -4.24
CA THR A 339 -14.93 -3.86 -4.17
C THR A 339 -14.71 -3.39 -2.72
N PRO A 340 -14.20 -2.17 -2.50
CA PRO A 340 -14.20 -1.57 -1.17
C PRO A 340 -15.59 -1.55 -0.51
N ALA A 341 -16.65 -1.33 -1.28
CA ALA A 341 -18.03 -1.36 -0.78
C ALA A 341 -18.44 -2.74 -0.26
N GLN A 342 -18.10 -3.83 -0.96
CA GLN A 342 -18.36 -5.19 -0.49
C GLN A 342 -17.63 -5.49 0.83
N MET A 343 -16.37 -5.07 0.96
CA MET A 343 -15.64 -5.19 2.22
C MET A 343 -16.30 -4.35 3.33
N ASN A 344 -16.66 -3.09 3.07
CA ASN A 344 -17.32 -2.24 4.06
C ASN A 344 -18.65 -2.83 4.54
N ASN A 345 -19.46 -3.37 3.63
CA ASN A 345 -20.72 -4.02 3.97
C ASN A 345 -20.49 -5.26 4.84
N ASN A 346 -19.47 -6.06 4.54
CA ASN A 346 -19.10 -7.23 5.34
C ASN A 346 -18.59 -6.85 6.75
N LEU A 347 -17.83 -5.75 6.87
CA LEU A 347 -17.42 -5.21 8.17
C LEU A 347 -18.61 -4.66 8.95
N ASN A 348 -19.50 -3.92 8.29
CA ASN A 348 -20.73 -3.38 8.88
C ASN A 348 -21.65 -4.48 9.43
N ALA A 349 -21.77 -5.60 8.71
CA ALA A 349 -22.56 -6.76 9.15
C ALA A 349 -21.93 -7.49 10.35
N ARG A 350 -20.63 -7.31 10.61
CA ARG A 350 -19.87 -7.99 11.69
C ARG A 350 -19.37 -7.03 12.76
N ARG A 351 -19.97 -5.85 12.88
CA ARG A 351 -19.53 -4.82 13.83
C ARG A 351 -19.54 -5.29 15.27
N ASP A 352 -20.56 -6.04 15.67
CA ASP A 352 -20.67 -6.52 17.05
C ASP A 352 -19.53 -7.48 17.41
N SER A 353 -19.08 -8.32 16.47
CA SER A 353 -17.95 -9.23 16.67
C SER A 353 -16.57 -8.58 16.49
N THR A 354 -16.47 -7.53 15.67
CA THR A 354 -15.19 -6.87 15.36
C THR A 354 -14.90 -5.66 16.26
N GLY A 355 -15.93 -5.08 16.88
CA GLY A 355 -15.84 -3.82 17.62
C GLY A 355 -15.66 -2.59 16.73
N PHE A 356 -15.70 -2.73 15.40
CA PHE A 356 -15.51 -1.61 14.49
C PHE A 356 -16.75 -0.71 14.41
N GLU A 357 -16.53 0.60 14.27
CA GLU A 357 -17.61 1.56 14.02
C GLU A 357 -18.24 1.37 12.63
N ARG A 358 -19.41 1.98 12.42
CA ARG A 358 -20.07 1.91 11.12
C ARG A 358 -19.23 2.63 10.08
N ASP A 359 -19.10 2.02 8.91
CA ASP A 359 -18.30 2.51 7.78
C ASP A 359 -16.82 2.68 8.11
N PHE A 360 -16.30 1.86 9.03
CA PHE A 360 -14.90 1.89 9.49
C PHE A 360 -13.89 1.89 8.34
N LEU A 361 -14.17 1.15 7.26
CA LEU A 361 -13.29 1.11 6.08
C LEU A 361 -13.09 2.52 5.49
N PHE A 362 -14.18 3.25 5.27
CA PHE A 362 -14.14 4.58 4.65
C PHE A 362 -13.81 5.70 5.65
N ARG A 363 -14.22 5.57 6.91
CA ARG A 363 -14.02 6.59 7.95
C ARG A 363 -12.63 6.53 8.58
N ARG A 364 -11.99 5.36 8.62
CA ARG A 364 -10.69 5.17 9.29
C ARG A 364 -9.64 4.57 8.37
N VAL A 365 -9.92 3.42 7.76
CA VAL A 365 -8.89 2.65 7.04
C VAL A 365 -8.37 3.41 5.80
N HIS A 366 -9.25 3.87 4.90
CA HIS A 366 -8.85 4.65 3.71
C HIS A 366 -8.13 5.97 4.08
N PRO A 367 -8.62 6.79 5.03
CA PRO A 367 -7.87 7.93 5.55
C PRO A 367 -6.47 7.58 6.07
N SER A 368 -6.32 6.49 6.83
CA SER A 368 -5.00 6.02 7.30
C SER A 368 -4.09 5.62 6.13
N MET A 369 -4.59 4.90 5.13
CA MET A 369 -3.81 4.55 3.93
C MET A 369 -3.35 5.81 3.18
N ARG A 370 -4.21 6.82 3.05
CA ARG A 370 -3.86 8.10 2.42
C ARG A 370 -2.76 8.84 3.19
N ALA A 371 -2.86 8.88 4.52
CA ALA A 371 -1.83 9.49 5.36
C ALA A 371 -0.47 8.79 5.19
N VAL A 372 -0.45 7.45 5.23
CA VAL A 372 0.77 6.66 5.00
C VAL A 372 1.35 6.94 3.61
N LEU A 373 0.53 6.93 2.56
CA LEU A 373 1.02 7.21 1.20
C LEU A 373 1.46 8.67 0.99
N GLY A 374 0.88 9.61 1.73
CA GLY A 374 1.35 11.00 1.77
C GLY A 374 2.76 11.10 2.37
N ILE A 375 3.02 10.43 3.48
CA ILE A 375 4.36 10.32 4.10
C ILE A 375 5.34 9.67 3.13
N VAL A 376 4.96 8.54 2.53
CA VAL A 376 5.80 7.82 1.56
C VAL A 376 6.15 8.70 0.35
N SER A 377 5.19 9.45 -0.17
CA SER A 377 5.40 10.35 -1.32
C SER A 377 6.39 11.46 -0.99
N ARG A 378 6.28 12.06 0.20
CA ARG A 378 7.23 13.07 0.70
C ARG A 378 8.62 12.50 0.95
N ALA A 379 8.70 11.31 1.57
CA ALA A 379 9.96 10.61 1.77
C ALA A 379 10.68 10.32 0.45
N ALA A 380 9.92 9.98 -0.60
CA ALA A 380 10.44 9.69 -1.93
C ALA A 380 10.90 10.93 -2.70
N TYR A 381 10.30 12.10 -2.46
CA TYR A 381 10.57 13.34 -3.19
C TYR A 381 12.06 13.71 -3.39
N PRO A 382 12.92 13.70 -2.35
CA PRO A 382 14.33 13.99 -2.53
C PRO A 382 15.11 12.86 -3.22
N LYS A 383 14.54 11.64 -3.31
CA LYS A 383 15.20 10.47 -3.92
C LYS A 383 14.80 10.28 -5.38
N VAL A 384 13.57 10.60 -5.76
CA VAL A 384 13.10 10.43 -7.15
C VAL A 384 13.63 11.54 -8.05
N THR A 385 14.02 11.19 -9.28
CA THR A 385 14.46 12.18 -10.25
C THR A 385 13.24 12.85 -10.89
N ARG A 386 12.98 14.10 -10.50
CA ARG A 386 11.81 14.88 -10.93
C ARG A 386 12.05 15.53 -12.29
N ILE A 387 11.91 14.74 -13.36
CA ILE A 387 11.96 15.21 -14.74
C ILE A 387 10.53 15.48 -15.22
N GLY A 388 10.28 16.69 -15.72
CA GLY A 388 8.97 17.08 -16.23
C GLY A 388 8.44 16.14 -17.30
N GLY A 389 7.13 15.96 -17.37
CA GLY A 389 6.47 15.06 -18.32
C GLY A 389 6.55 13.57 -17.94
N CYS A 390 7.04 13.24 -16.75
CA CYS A 390 7.06 11.86 -16.25
C CYS A 390 5.92 11.62 -15.25
N PHE A 391 5.39 10.41 -15.23
CA PHE A 391 4.48 9.95 -14.19
C PHE A 391 4.75 8.47 -13.88
N GLU A 392 4.38 8.00 -12.69
CA GLU A 392 4.47 6.59 -12.32
C GLU A 392 3.15 6.11 -11.71
N PHE A 393 2.65 4.97 -12.18
CA PHE A 393 1.42 4.36 -11.69
C PHE A 393 1.74 3.11 -10.86
N LEU A 394 1.62 3.25 -9.53
CA LEU A 394 2.04 2.26 -8.56
C LEU A 394 0.83 1.55 -7.94
N GLY A 395 1.00 0.27 -7.59
CA GLY A 395 0.06 -0.48 -6.75
C GLY A 395 0.60 -0.63 -5.34
N CYS A 396 -0.16 -0.23 -4.33
CA CYS A 396 0.25 -0.32 -2.93
C CYS A 396 -0.62 -1.35 -2.21
N ASP A 397 0.03 -2.21 -1.43
CA ASP A 397 -0.60 -3.35 -0.77
C ASP A 397 -0.71 -3.04 0.71
N PHE A 398 -1.94 -3.00 1.23
CA PHE A 398 -2.23 -2.75 2.64
C PHE A 398 -2.96 -3.92 3.28
N MET A 399 -2.76 -4.14 4.57
CA MET A 399 -3.49 -5.13 5.34
C MET A 399 -4.12 -4.48 6.57
N LEU A 400 -5.39 -4.79 6.82
CA LEU A 400 -6.08 -4.40 8.05
C LEU A 400 -5.99 -5.56 9.05
N ASP A 401 -5.58 -5.27 10.28
CA ASP A 401 -5.61 -6.25 11.37
C ASP A 401 -6.82 -6.09 12.28
N THR A 402 -7.07 -7.09 13.13
CA THR A 402 -8.23 -7.11 14.03
C THR A 402 -8.20 -6.03 15.11
N SER A 403 -7.06 -5.35 15.32
CA SER A 403 -6.96 -4.18 16.22
C SER A 403 -7.36 -2.88 15.54
N GLY A 404 -7.68 -2.92 14.24
CA GLY A 404 -8.01 -1.75 13.44
C GLY A 404 -6.79 -1.04 12.84
N ARG A 405 -5.60 -1.64 12.92
CA ARG A 405 -4.36 -1.06 12.40
C ARG A 405 -4.18 -1.40 10.92
N VAL A 406 -3.66 -0.43 10.19
CA VAL A 406 -3.43 -0.50 8.75
C VAL A 406 -1.93 -0.61 8.48
N TRP A 407 -1.53 -1.74 7.88
CA TRP A 407 -0.15 -2.07 7.59
C TRP A 407 0.14 -1.91 6.09
N LEU A 408 1.11 -1.07 5.73
CA LEU A 408 1.71 -1.06 4.39
C LEU A 408 2.63 -2.28 4.25
N ILE A 409 2.34 -3.12 3.26
CA ILE A 409 3.04 -4.40 3.03
C ILE A 409 4.13 -4.25 1.97
N GLU A 410 3.77 -3.66 0.83
CA GLU A 410 4.68 -3.38 -0.27
C GLU A 410 4.10 -2.34 -1.23
N ILE A 411 4.96 -1.75 -2.06
CA ILE A 411 4.58 -0.92 -3.19
C ILE A 411 5.18 -1.57 -4.44
N ASN A 412 4.36 -1.64 -5.50
CA ASN A 412 4.67 -2.32 -6.74
C ASN A 412 4.70 -1.29 -7.88
N CYS A 413 5.84 -1.15 -8.57
CA CYS A 413 5.91 -0.40 -9.83
C CYS A 413 5.18 -1.08 -10.98
N TYR A 414 4.90 -2.38 -10.82
CA TYR A 414 4.07 -3.17 -11.69
C TYR A 414 2.84 -3.60 -10.90
N PRO A 415 1.75 -2.80 -10.88
CA PRO A 415 0.56 -3.16 -10.13
C PRO A 415 -0.11 -4.46 -10.65
N GLY A 416 0.35 -4.98 -11.79
CA GLY A 416 -0.19 -6.15 -12.46
C GLY A 416 -1.49 -5.79 -13.17
N MET A 417 -1.52 -5.90 -14.49
CA MET A 417 -2.66 -5.40 -15.29
C MET A 417 -3.63 -6.48 -15.74
N ALA A 418 -3.40 -7.75 -15.34
CA ALA A 418 -4.29 -8.86 -15.67
C ALA A 418 -5.74 -8.66 -15.14
N THR A 419 -6.73 -8.82 -16.01
CA THR A 419 -8.17 -8.66 -15.70
C THR A 419 -8.84 -10.00 -15.42
N SER A 420 -8.24 -10.79 -14.52
CA SER A 420 -8.58 -12.20 -14.32
C SER A 420 -9.95 -12.46 -13.67
N THR A 421 -10.60 -11.45 -13.08
CA THR A 421 -11.94 -11.54 -12.48
C THR A 421 -12.90 -10.55 -13.14
N SER A 422 -14.20 -10.76 -12.97
CA SER A 422 -15.26 -9.86 -13.47
C SER A 422 -15.06 -8.42 -12.98
N LEU A 423 -14.81 -8.25 -11.67
CA LEU A 423 -14.50 -6.95 -11.09
C LEU A 423 -13.30 -6.28 -11.76
N LEU A 424 -12.19 -7.03 -11.94
CA LEU A 424 -10.98 -6.45 -12.51
C LEU A 424 -11.12 -6.10 -13.99
N ARG A 425 -11.97 -6.80 -14.75
CA ARG A 425 -12.30 -6.45 -16.15
C ARG A 425 -12.95 -5.07 -16.26
N THR A 426 -13.71 -4.64 -15.25
CA THR A 426 -14.33 -3.31 -15.22
C THR A 426 -13.42 -2.26 -14.60
N LEU A 427 -12.79 -2.57 -13.46
CA LEU A 427 -12.05 -1.60 -12.66
C LEU A 427 -10.71 -1.18 -13.28
N LYS A 428 -9.92 -2.13 -13.80
CA LYS A 428 -8.56 -1.82 -14.29
C LYS A 428 -8.54 -0.87 -15.49
N PRO A 429 -9.40 -1.05 -16.51
CA PRO A 429 -9.47 -0.09 -17.62
C PRO A 429 -9.80 1.33 -17.14
N GLN A 430 -10.72 1.47 -16.18
CA GLN A 430 -11.14 2.78 -15.66
C GLN A 430 -10.01 3.49 -14.92
N VAL A 431 -9.34 2.82 -13.98
CA VAL A 431 -8.24 3.43 -13.21
C VAL A 431 -7.04 3.77 -14.08
N VAL A 432 -6.69 2.92 -15.05
CA VAL A 432 -5.57 3.18 -15.98
C VAL A 432 -5.89 4.37 -16.88
N HIS A 433 -7.11 4.44 -17.39
CA HIS A 433 -7.55 5.56 -18.22
C HIS A 433 -7.55 6.88 -17.44
N GLU A 434 -8.13 6.90 -16.24
CA GLU A 434 -8.09 8.08 -15.38
C GLU A 434 -6.64 8.50 -15.06
N ALA A 435 -5.77 7.56 -14.71
CA ALA A 435 -4.36 7.84 -14.41
C ALA A 435 -3.61 8.48 -15.58
N ILE A 436 -3.82 7.97 -16.80
CA ILE A 436 -3.22 8.53 -18.02
C ILE A 436 -3.73 9.95 -18.27
N CYS A 437 -5.04 10.15 -18.28
CA CYS A 437 -5.61 11.46 -18.59
C CYS A 437 -5.29 12.50 -17.51
N LEU A 438 -5.32 12.12 -16.23
CA LEU A 438 -4.93 12.99 -15.12
C LEU A 438 -3.46 13.40 -15.22
N SER A 439 -2.57 12.46 -15.53
CA SER A 439 -1.15 12.76 -15.73
C SER A 439 -0.95 13.70 -16.93
N MET A 440 -1.61 13.41 -18.05
CA MET A 440 -1.53 14.22 -19.26
C MET A 440 -2.06 15.64 -19.02
N GLU A 441 -3.17 15.80 -18.29
CA GLU A 441 -3.73 17.11 -17.96
C GLU A 441 -2.77 17.93 -17.09
N CYS A 442 -2.24 17.35 -16.01
CA CYS A 442 -1.30 18.04 -15.11
C CYS A 442 -0.07 18.54 -15.89
N ILE A 443 0.54 17.64 -16.66
CA ILE A 443 1.73 17.94 -17.48
C ILE A 443 1.40 18.99 -18.56
N SER A 444 0.25 18.88 -19.23
CA SER A 444 -0.13 19.82 -20.30
C SER A 444 -0.46 21.21 -19.79
N LYS A 445 -1.16 21.31 -18.65
CA LYS A 445 -1.46 22.60 -18.02
C LYS A 445 -0.18 23.32 -17.62
N GLN A 446 0.76 22.60 -17.01
CA GLN A 446 2.06 23.16 -16.65
C GLN A 446 2.82 23.65 -17.88
N TYR A 447 2.90 22.82 -18.92
CA TYR A 447 3.56 23.19 -20.17
C TYR A 447 2.95 24.44 -20.84
N GLN A 448 1.62 24.62 -20.72
CA GLN A 448 0.89 25.76 -21.28
C GLN A 448 0.84 26.99 -20.35
N GLY A 449 1.46 26.93 -19.16
CA GLY A 449 1.37 28.00 -18.16
C GLY A 449 -0.06 28.23 -17.64
N LYS A 450 -0.92 27.21 -17.67
CA LYS A 450 -2.30 27.27 -17.16
C LYS A 450 -2.33 26.95 -15.67
N ALA A 451 -3.31 27.51 -14.97
CA ALA A 451 -3.58 27.14 -13.59
C ALA A 451 -3.82 25.62 -13.48
N MET A 452 -3.15 24.98 -12.51
CA MET A 452 -3.23 23.52 -12.30
C MET A 452 -4.68 23.09 -12.00
N TYR A 453 -5.38 23.85 -11.16
CA TYR A 453 -6.72 23.55 -10.68
C TYR A 453 -7.79 24.41 -11.37
N PRO A 454 -9.04 23.89 -11.51
CA PRO A 454 -9.49 22.53 -11.17
C PRO A 454 -9.00 21.48 -12.18
N LEU A 455 -8.72 20.25 -11.73
CA LEU A 455 -8.35 19.13 -12.60
C LEU A 455 -9.62 18.42 -13.11
N GLU A 456 -9.91 18.55 -14.40
CA GLU A 456 -11.11 17.97 -15.03
C GLU A 456 -11.01 16.42 -15.12
N SER A 457 -9.79 15.89 -15.12
CA SER A 457 -9.50 14.46 -15.23
C SER A 457 -9.69 13.71 -13.93
N LEU A 458 -9.70 14.44 -12.81
CA LEU A 458 -9.76 13.88 -11.48
C LEU A 458 -11.17 13.33 -11.22
N ARG A 459 -11.28 12.03 -10.95
CA ARG A 459 -12.55 11.34 -10.68
C ARG A 459 -12.47 10.54 -9.38
N GLN A 460 -11.95 9.31 -9.44
CA GLN A 460 -11.80 8.46 -8.26
C GLN A 460 -10.43 8.63 -7.59
N PHE A 461 -9.45 9.17 -8.30
CA PHE A 461 -8.22 9.67 -7.68
C PHE A 461 -8.51 10.86 -6.78
N GLN A 462 -7.71 10.98 -5.73
CA GLN A 462 -7.74 12.08 -4.77
C GLN A 462 -6.32 12.61 -4.60
N LEU A 463 -6.13 13.92 -4.66
CA LEU A 463 -4.82 14.52 -4.39
C LEU A 463 -4.41 14.24 -2.93
N LEU A 464 -3.25 13.64 -2.74
CA LEU A 464 -2.62 13.44 -1.43
C LEU A 464 -1.70 14.59 -1.09
N TRP A 465 -0.92 15.03 -2.07
CA TRP A 465 0.16 15.99 -1.87
C TRP A 465 0.59 16.61 -3.20
N ASN A 466 0.92 17.90 -3.15
CA ASN A 466 1.56 18.66 -4.22
C ASN A 466 2.79 19.35 -3.63
N SER A 467 3.95 19.23 -4.28
CA SER A 467 5.20 19.85 -3.81
C SER A 467 5.15 21.37 -3.75
N ASP A 468 4.30 22.00 -4.55
CA ASP A 468 4.27 23.47 -4.69
C ASP A 468 3.47 24.15 -3.59
N ASP A 469 2.65 23.35 -2.89
CA ASP A 469 1.94 23.79 -1.70
C ASP A 469 2.91 23.91 -0.51
N GLU A 470 4.18 23.51 -0.68
CA GLU A 470 5.23 23.70 0.32
C GLU A 470 5.87 25.10 0.14
N PRO A 471 5.92 25.92 1.20
CA PRO A 471 6.53 27.24 1.10
C PRO A 471 7.98 27.09 0.65
N SER A 472 8.36 27.84 -0.37
CA SER A 472 9.74 27.93 -0.83
C SER A 472 10.64 28.25 0.36
N SER A 473 11.54 27.34 0.73
CA SER A 473 12.61 27.61 1.67
C SER A 473 13.42 28.77 1.12
N SER A 474 13.16 29.96 1.65
CA SER A 474 13.84 31.22 1.28
C SER A 474 15.11 31.37 2.09
#